data_AF-A0A3N5WEH5-F1
#
_entry.id   AF-A0A3N5WEH5-F1
#
_cell.length_a   1.000
_cell.length_b   1.000
_cell.length_c   1.000
_cell.angle_alpha   90.00
_cell.angle_beta   90.00
_cell.angle_gamma   90.00
#
_symmetry.space_group_name_H-M   'P 1'
#
loop_
_entity.id
_entity.type
_entity.pdbx_description
1 polymer ?
#
loop_
_entity_poly.entity_id
_entity_poly.type
_entity_poly.pdbx_seq_one_letter_code
_entity_poly.pdbx_strand_id
1 'polypeptide(L)' 'MIDPRMMKLADLLITHSTKLQPGEAVLIEATDIPREMVSALVRRAVEAGGVPLVLWK' A
#
# COMPACT_ATOMS: atom_id res chain seq x y z
N MET A 1 2.67 15.93 5.00
CA MET A 1 1.60 15.16 5.68
C MET A 1 0.80 14.45 4.61
N ILE A 2 0.70 13.11 4.68
CA ILE A 2 -0.08 12.34 3.71
C ILE A 2 -1.57 12.59 3.97
N ASP A 3 -2.36 12.74 2.91
CA ASP A 3 -3.82 12.94 3.01
C ASP A 3 -4.45 11.79 3.84
N PRO A 4 -5.19 12.09 4.93
CA PRO A 4 -5.82 11.06 5.76
C PRO A 4 -6.73 10.09 4.98
N ARG A 5 -7.33 10.54 3.88
CA ARG A 5 -8.18 9.71 3.01
C ARG A 5 -7.36 8.64 2.28
N MET A 6 -6.15 8.98 1.85
CA MET A 6 -5.23 8.02 1.22
C MET A 6 -4.75 6.97 2.24
N MET A 7 -4.45 7.40 3.47
CA MET A 7 -4.08 6.46 4.54
C MET A 7 -5.22 5.49 4.86
N LYS A 8 -6.46 5.99 4.95
CA LYS A 8 -7.65 5.14 5.17
C LYS A 8 -7.86 4.14 4.04
N LEU A 9 -7.69 4.57 2.78
CA LEU A 9 -7.79 3.67 1.64
C LEU A 9 -6.67 2.61 1.65
N ALA A 10 -5.44 3.01 1.96
CA ALA A 10 -4.32 2.07 2.07
C ALA A 10 -4.55 1.03 3.16
N ASP A 11 -5.06 1.42 4.34
CA ASP A 11 -5.43 0.48 5.41
C ASP A 11 -6.47 -0.53 4.95
N LEU A 12 -7.54 -0.07 4.29
CA LEU A 12 -8.58 -0.96 3.75
C LEU A 12 -8.03 -1.93 2.69
N LEU A 13 -7.22 -1.45 1.76
CA LEU A 13 -6.65 -2.29 0.70
C LEU A 13 -5.72 -3.36 1.28
N ILE A 14 -4.82 -2.99 2.18
CA ILE A 14 -3.82 -3.91 2.76
C ILE A 14 -4.46 -4.91 3.73
N THR A 15 -5.39 -4.47 4.58
CA THR A 15 -5.94 -5.34 5.65
C THR A 15 -7.17 -6.13 5.23
N HIS A 16 -8.08 -5.50 4.50
CA HIS A 16 -9.37 -6.11 4.18
C HIS A 16 -9.34 -6.78 2.82
N SER A 17 -8.88 -6.06 1.79
CA SER A 17 -8.92 -6.56 0.41
C SER A 17 -7.86 -7.62 0.15
N THR A 18 -6.60 -7.37 0.53
CA THR A 18 -5.51 -8.34 0.32
C THR A 18 -5.30 -9.25 1.52
N LYS A 19 -5.75 -8.85 2.72
CA LYS A 19 -5.50 -9.57 3.99
C LYS A 19 -4.02 -9.94 4.14
N LEU A 20 -3.15 -8.97 3.86
CA LEU A 20 -1.72 -9.20 3.76
C LEU A 20 -1.18 -9.77 5.08
N GLN A 21 -0.49 -10.91 5.02
CA GLN A 21 0.15 -11.52 6.16
C GLN A 21 1.63 -11.14 6.27
N PRO A 22 2.21 -11.16 7.49
CA PRO A 22 3.64 -10.94 7.66
C PRO A 22 4.48 -11.90 6.82
N GLY A 23 5.49 -11.36 6.11
CA GLY A 23 6.37 -12.11 5.22
C GLY A 23 5.84 -12.32 3.80
N GLU A 24 4.57 -12.01 3.52
CA GLU A 24 4.02 -12.09 2.16
C GLU A 24 4.47 -10.89 1.32
N ALA A 25 4.70 -11.15 0.03
CA ALA A 25 4.94 -10.08 -0.94
C ALA A 25 3.63 -9.52 -1.49
N VAL A 26 3.55 -8.21 -1.67
CA VAL A 26 2.41 -7.54 -2.32
C VAL A 26 2.90 -6.66 -3.46
N LEU A 27 2.36 -6.87 -4.66
CA LEU A 27 2.64 -6.03 -5.82
C LEU A 27 1.71 -4.80 -5.79
N ILE A 28 2.32 -3.62 -5.74
CA ILE A 28 1.66 -2.33 -5.92
C ILE A 28 2.00 -1.85 -7.33
N GLU A 29 1.14 -2.19 -8.29
CA GLU A 29 1.21 -1.63 -9.65
C GLU A 29 0.44 -0.31 -9.68
N ALA A 30 1.13 0.75 -10.08
CA ALA A 30 0.63 2.12 -10.07
C ALA A 30 0.77 2.77 -11.45
N THR A 31 -0.35 3.27 -11.98
CA THR A 31 -0.44 3.98 -13.26
C THR A 31 -1.34 5.20 -13.06
N ASP A 32 -0.90 6.39 -13.49
CA ASP A 32 -1.67 7.65 -13.44
C ASP A 32 -2.22 8.03 -12.04
N ILE A 33 -1.60 7.54 -10.96
CA ILE A 33 -1.98 7.88 -9.57
C ILE A 33 -0.91 8.75 -8.88
N PRO A 34 -1.28 9.55 -7.86
CA PRO A 34 -0.32 10.35 -7.10
C PRO A 34 0.71 9.51 -6.35
N ARG A 35 1.97 9.98 -6.27
CA ARG A 35 3.07 9.29 -5.55
C ARG A 35 2.80 9.11 -4.06
N GLU A 36 2.02 10.02 -3.50
CA GLU A 36 1.57 10.00 -2.12
C GLU A 36 0.69 8.78 -1.82
N MET A 37 -0.12 8.33 -2.79
CA MET A 37 -0.96 7.15 -2.61
C MET A 37 -0.13 5.86 -2.57
N VAL A 38 0.86 5.73 -3.47
CA VAL A 38 1.78 4.58 -3.44
C VAL A 38 2.61 4.59 -2.16
N SER A 39 3.06 5.77 -1.73
CA SER A 39 3.78 5.90 -0.46
C SER A 39 2.92 5.44 0.74
N ALA A 40 1.62 5.76 0.74
CA ALA A 40 0.69 5.30 1.77
C ALA A 40 0.51 3.77 1.74
N LEU A 41 0.41 3.16 0.55
CA LEU A 41 0.31 1.71 0.40
C LEU A 41 1.58 0.99 0.85
N VAL A 42 2.76 1.46 0.42
CA VAL A 42 4.06 0.90 0.82
C VAL A 42 4.22 0.97 2.33
N ARG A 43 3.94 2.14 2.93
CA ARG A 43 4.03 2.32 4.39
C ARG A 43 3.13 1.33 5.12
N ARG A 44 1.87 1.20 4.69
CA ARG A 44 0.91 0.32 5.35
C ARG A 44 1.23 -1.16 5.17
N ALA A 45 1.78 -1.55 4.01
CA ALA A 45 2.24 -2.91 3.74
C ALA A 45 3.40 -3.31 4.66
N VAL A 46 4.38 -2.41 4.84
CA VAL A 46 5.49 -2.63 5.79
C VAL A 46 4.99 -2.71 7.22
N GLU A 47 4.06 -1.85 7.63
CA GLU A 47 3.43 -1.91 8.96
C GLU A 47 2.67 -3.23 9.19
N ALA A 48 2.13 -3.86 8.15
CA ALA A 48 1.54 -5.20 8.21
C ALA A 48 2.57 -6.33 8.23
N GLY A 49 3.86 -6.03 8.10
CA GLY A 49 4.95 -7.01 8.01
C GLY A 49 5.13 -7.62 6.62
N GLY A 50 4.44 -7.09 5.60
CA GLY A 50 4.58 -7.57 4.22
C GLY A 50 5.74 -6.91 3.47
N VAL A 51 6.07 -7.48 2.30
CA VAL A 51 7.15 -7.03 1.42
C VAL A 51 6.53 -6.34 0.18
N PRO A 52 6.47 -5.00 0.14
CA PRO A 52 5.91 -4.31 -1.01
C PRO A 52 6.88 -4.33 -2.20
N LEU A 53 6.37 -4.72 -3.35
CA LEU A 53 7.04 -4.61 -4.65
C LEU A 53 6.32 -3.52 -5.44
N VAL A 54 7.03 -2.49 -5.87
CA VAL A 54 6.40 -1.34 -6.55
C VAL A 54 6.76 -1.37 -8.03
N LEU A 55 5.74 -1.40 -8.87
CA LEU A 55 5.86 -1.17 -10.30
C LEU A 55 5.15 0.14 -10.63
N TRP A 56 5.93 1.18 -10.91
CA TRP A 56 5.40 2.47 -11.32
C TRP A 56 5.52 2.62 -12.84
N LYS A 57 4.40 2.93 -13.50
CA LYS A 57 4.33 3.24 -14.93
C LYS A 57 3.92 4.69 -15.16
#